data_AF-A0A177QQC4-F1
#
_entry.id   AF-A0A177QQC4-F1
#
_cell.length_a   1.000
_cell.length_b   1.000
_cell.length_c   1.000
_cell.angle_alpha   90.00
_cell.angle_beta   90.00
_cell.angle_gamma   90.00
#
_symmetry.space_group_name_H-M   'P 1'
#
loop_
_entity.id
_entity.type
_entity.pdbx_description
1 polymer ?
#
loop_
_entity_poly.entity_id
_entity_poly.type
_entity_poly.pdbx_seq_one_letter_code
_entity_poly.pdbx_strand_id
1 'polypeptide(L)' 'MELDLAGYRIYVGTNSGTYSLPGSPFVAGKVTSYTISNLPKGQTYYFAISAYDNAGNESVLSAEVSKTLY' A
#
# COMPACT_ATOMS: atom_id res chain seq x y z
N MET A 1 10.60 12.64 -21.57
CA MET A 1 10.75 11.46 -20.71
C MET A 1 10.91 11.97 -19.31
N GLU A 2 9.84 11.94 -18.52
CA GLU A 2 9.99 11.86 -17.07
C GLU A 2 8.91 10.89 -16.63
N LEU A 3 9.33 9.70 -16.19
CA LEU A 3 8.47 8.87 -15.38
C LEU A 3 8.29 9.68 -14.10
N ASP A 4 7.24 10.50 -14.08
CA ASP A 4 7.09 11.63 -13.16
C ASP A 4 6.67 11.17 -11.76
N LEU A 5 7.33 10.12 -11.27
CA LEU A 5 7.03 9.41 -10.04
C LEU A 5 7.13 10.40 -8.89
N ALA A 6 6.00 10.68 -8.26
CA ALA A 6 5.90 11.45 -7.02
C ALA A 6 6.04 10.54 -5.80
N GLY A 7 5.57 9.30 -5.88
CA GLY A 7 5.78 8.31 -4.83
C GLY A 7 4.92 7.07 -4.96
N TYR A 8 4.81 6.35 -3.84
CA TYR A 8 4.02 5.13 -3.71
C TYR A 8 2.92 5.28 -2.67
N ARG A 9 1.80 4.60 -2.93
CA ARG A 9 0.70 4.42 -1.99
C ARG A 9 0.55 2.95 -1.65
N ILE A 10 0.41 2.65 -0.37
CA ILE A 10 0.32 1.30 0.16
C ILE A 10 -1.11 1.06 0.61
N TYR A 11 -1.75 0.11 -0.03
CA TYR A 11 -3.11 -0.32 0.23
C TYR A 11 -3.06 -1.52 1.15
N VAL A 12 -3.85 -1.49 2.22
CA VAL A 12 -3.85 -2.54 3.24
C VAL A 12 -5.27 -2.90 3.61
N GLY A 13 -5.55 -4.19 3.75
CA GLY A 13 -6.84 -4.68 4.22
C GLY A 13 -6.73 -6.03 4.90
N THR A 14 -7.85 -6.51 5.43
CA THR A 14 -7.97 -7.83 6.07
C THR A 14 -8.65 -8.86 5.18
N ASN A 15 -9.06 -8.48 3.97
CA ASN A 15 -9.67 -9.36 2.97
C ASN A 15 -8.93 -9.16 1.64
N SER A 16 -8.65 -10.26 0.93
CA SER A 16 -7.99 -10.20 -0.37
C SER A 16 -8.81 -9.34 -1.35
N GLY A 17 -8.13 -8.47 -2.09
CA GLY A 17 -8.72 -7.52 -3.03
C GLY A 17 -9.48 -6.36 -2.40
N THR A 18 -9.56 -6.29 -1.06
CA THR A 18 -10.30 -5.25 -0.33
C THR A 18 -9.41 -4.59 0.72
N TYR A 19 -8.91 -3.40 0.39
CA TYR A 19 -7.87 -2.69 1.16
C TYR A 19 -8.44 -1.62 2.11
N SER A 20 -9.40 -2.02 2.94
CA SER A 20 -10.19 -1.11 3.80
C SER A 20 -9.67 -0.95 5.23
N LEU A 21 -8.38 -1.21 5.48
CA LEU A 21 -7.80 -0.98 6.81
C LEU A 21 -7.86 0.52 7.15
N PRO A 22 -8.16 0.90 8.41
CA PRO A 22 -8.08 2.31 8.82
C PRO A 22 -6.70 2.91 8.49
N GLY A 23 -6.70 4.04 7.77
CA GLY A 23 -5.49 4.71 7.30
C GLY A 23 -4.98 4.26 5.92
N SER A 24 -5.59 3.23 5.33
CA SER A 24 -5.34 2.85 3.93
C SER A 24 -6.04 3.85 2.97
N PRO A 25 -5.38 4.29 1.87
CA PRO A 25 -3.99 4.00 1.53
C PRO A 25 -2.99 4.86 2.30
N PHE A 26 -1.87 4.26 2.70
CA PHE A 26 -0.74 4.97 3.31
C PHE A 26 0.15 5.59 2.24
N VAL A 27 0.49 6.87 2.37
CA VAL A 27 1.41 7.54 1.44
C VAL A 27 2.85 7.32 1.91
N ALA A 28 3.60 6.51 1.17
CA ALA A 28 5.01 6.24 1.47
C ALA A 28 5.95 7.29 0.87
N GLY A 29 5.52 8.02 -0.17
CA GLY A 29 6.40 8.89 -0.94
C GLY A 29 7.40 8.06 -1.77
N LYS A 30 8.63 8.55 -1.96
CA LYS A 30 9.66 7.88 -2.80
C LYS A 30 10.53 6.85 -2.07
N VAL A 31 10.12 6.41 -0.88
CA VAL A 31 10.87 5.42 -0.11
C VAL A 31 10.56 4.01 -0.58
N THR A 32 11.55 3.13 -0.48
CA THR A 32 11.41 1.69 -0.81
C THR A 32 11.05 0.83 0.40
N SER A 33 10.95 1.44 1.58
CA SER A 33 10.64 0.77 2.84
C SER A 33 9.68 1.62 3.67
N TYR A 34 8.56 1.04 4.08
CA TYR A 34 7.55 1.69 4.91
C TYR A 34 7.08 0.71 5.99
N THR A 35 6.91 1.20 7.22
CA THR A 35 6.47 0.38 8.36
C THR A 35 5.07 0.80 8.79
N ILE A 36 4.13 -0.14 8.77
CA ILE A 36 2.79 0.05 9.31
C ILE A 36 2.78 -0.52 10.73
N SER A 37 2.63 0.36 11.71
CA SER A 37 2.63 0.02 13.13
C SER A 37 1.21 -0.23 13.64
N ASN A 38 1.10 -0.82 14.83
CA ASN A 38 -0.17 -1.02 15.55
C ASN A 38 -1.19 -1.89 14.80
N LEU A 39 -0.75 -2.83 13.98
CA LEU A 39 -1.63 -3.84 13.39
C LEU A 39 -2.02 -4.89 14.44
N PRO A 40 -3.33 -5.11 14.68
CA PRO A 40 -3.79 -6.21 15.53
C PRO A 40 -3.20 -7.57 15.15
N LYS A 41 -2.75 -8.33 16.16
CA LYS A 41 -2.34 -9.73 15.99
C LYS A 41 -3.55 -10.64 15.79
N GLY A 42 -3.31 -11.84 15.28
CA GLY A 42 -4.32 -12.85 14.99
C GLY A 42 -5.02 -12.68 13.63
N GLN A 43 -4.58 -11.71 12.82
CA GLN A 43 -5.23 -11.35 11.56
C GLN A 43 -4.28 -11.50 10.37
N THR A 44 -4.83 -11.89 9.23
CA THR A 44 -4.13 -11.85 7.94
C THR A 44 -4.36 -10.49 7.28
N TYR A 45 -3.26 -9.84 6.91
CA TYR A 45 -3.27 -8.58 6.19
C TYR A 45 -2.87 -8.80 4.74
N TYR A 46 -3.52 -8.09 3.85
CA TYR A 46 -3.27 -8.07 2.41
C TYR A 46 -2.76 -6.70 2.03
N PHE A 47 -1.69 -6.67 1.24
CA PHE A 47 -0.97 -5.46 0.85
C PHE A 47 -0.85 -5.39 -0.65
N ALA A 48 -1.14 -4.22 -1.21
CA ALA A 48 -0.83 -3.89 -2.60
C ALA A 48 -0.30 -2.46 -2.68
N ILE A 49 0.45 -2.15 -3.74
CA ILE A 49 1.12 -0.85 -3.89
C ILE A 49 0.78 -0.27 -5.26
N SER A 50 0.47 1.04 -5.31
CA SER A 50 0.45 1.80 -6.56
C SER A 50 1.57 2.84 -6.56
N ALA A 51 2.05 3.20 -7.74
CA ALA A 51 2.84 4.40 -7.96
C ALA A 51 1.93 5.55 -8.35
N TYR A 52 2.25 6.78 -7.93
CA TYR A 52 1.55 7.98 -8.38
C TYR A 52 2.51 9.06 -8.87
N ASP A 53 2.07 9.85 -9.85
CA ASP A 53 2.85 10.94 -10.43
C ASP A 53 2.61 12.29 -9.74
N ASN A 54 3.36 13.34 -10.14
CA ASN A 54 3.21 14.68 -9.58
C ASN A 54 1.86 15.35 -9.91
N ALA A 55 1.14 14.87 -10.93
CA ALA A 55 -0.21 15.29 -11.25
C ALA A 55 -1.27 14.51 -10.45
N GLY A 56 -0.86 13.50 -9.67
CA GLY A 56 -1.73 12.65 -8.87
C GLY A 56 -2.33 11.46 -9.63
N ASN A 57 -1.88 11.18 -10.87
CA ASN A 57 -2.32 9.99 -11.60
C ASN A 57 -1.70 8.76 -10.95
N GLU A 58 -2.54 7.74 -10.69
CA GLU A 58 -2.13 6.50 -10.06
C GLU A 58 -2.02 5.37 -11.09
N SER A 59 -0.99 4.55 -10.94
CA SER A 59 -0.82 3.33 -11.71
C SER A 59 -1.74 2.21 -11.21
N VAL A 60 -1.76 1.09 -11.95
CA VAL A 60 -2.38 -0.14 -11.49
C VAL A 60 -1.71 -0.65 -10.20
N LEU A 61 -2.48 -1.34 -9.38
CA LEU A 61 -1.95 -1.99 -8.18
C LEU A 61 -0.95 -3.09 -8.55
N SER A 62 0.07 -3.25 -7.71
CA SER A 62 0.98 -4.37 -7.75
C SER A 62 0.25 -5.70 -7.53
N ALA A 63 0.97 -6.81 -7.74
CA ALA A 63 0.54 -8.08 -7.18
C ALA A 63 0.31 -7.94 -5.66
N GLU A 64 -0.80 -8.51 -5.19
CA GLU A 64 -1.13 -8.54 -3.77
C GLU A 64 -0.20 -9.52 -3.05
N VAL A 65 0.25 -9.13 -1.87
CA VAL A 65 0.96 -10.01 -0.93
C VAL A 65 0.19 -10.08 0.37
N SER A 66 0.26 -11.21 1.08
CA SER A 66 -0.42 -11.38 2.35
C SER A 66 0.54 -11.78 3.46
N LYS A 67 0.21 -11.37 4.70
CA LYS A 67 0.96 -11.74 5.90
C LYS A 67 0.05 -11.86 7.09
N THR A 68 0.13 -13.00 7.77
CA THR A 68 -0.53 -13.21 9.07
C THR A 68 0.39 -12.73 10.18
N LEU A 69 -0.17 -11.91 11.08
CA LEU A 69 0.52 -11.47 12.29
C LEU A 69 0.02 -12.30 13.48
N TYR A 70 0.95 -12.89 14.23
CA TYR A 70 0.67 -13.67 15.45
C TYR A 70 1.17 -12.93 16.69
#